data_AF-A0ABC8THC8-F1
#
_entry.id   AF-A0ABC8THC8-F1
#
_cell.length_a   1.000
_cell.length_b   1.000
_cell.length_c   1.000
_cell.angle_alpha   90.00
_cell.angle_beta   90.00
_cell.angle_gamma   90.00
#
_symmetry.space_group_name_H-M   'P 1'
#
loop_
_entity.id
_entity.type
_entity.pdbx_description
1 polymer ?
#
loop_
_entity_poly.entity_id
_entity_poly.type
_entity_poly.pdbx_seq_one_letter_code
_entity_poly.pdbx_strand_id
1 'polypeptide(L)'
;MAAIRVSLASSLTLVSSTSTSSSSSSVFTKFRSSPVFNLSFSLTPLLFSRRGKRMAHTLAKATLGLTQPAQIEAPKISFAAKEIDLVEWKGDILAVGVTEKDLAKDENSKFKNSILKKLDSQFGGLLSEASYEEDFTGKAGQSTFLRLPGLGSKRVGLIGLGSTASSNAYRSLGEAVAAAAKTTQATSIAIALASSEELSDESKPNSASAIATGTLLGTYEDSRFKSESKKPALKSVDILGFGTGPELEKKLKYAEDVCAGVIFGKELVNAPANVLTPGVLAEEAKKIASMFSDVLSVTILDAEQCKELKMGSYLGVAAASANPPHFIHLCYKPPSGPVKTKLALVGKGLTFDSGGYNIKTGPGCSIELMKFDMGGSAAVLGAAKALGQIKPAGVEVHFIVAACENMISGTGMRPGDIVTASNGKTIEVGDSSDY
;
A
#
# COMPACT_ATOMS: atom_id res chain seq x y z
N MET A 1 51.60 -22.69 17.25
CA MET A 1 52.62 -22.06 18.11
C MET A 1 52.27 -20.58 18.20
N ALA A 2 52.00 -19.92 19.32
CA ALA A 2 52.19 -20.24 20.73
C ALA A 2 50.94 -19.84 21.53
N ALA A 3 50.68 -20.60 22.60
CA ALA A 3 49.63 -20.37 23.57
C ALA A 3 50.16 -19.53 24.74
N ILE A 4 49.33 -18.68 25.35
CA ILE A 4 49.49 -18.25 26.74
C ILE A 4 48.11 -18.24 27.43
N ARG A 5 48.13 -18.75 28.67
CA ARG A 5 47.02 -19.12 29.56
C ARG A 5 46.49 -17.96 30.41
N VAL A 6 45.17 -17.99 30.62
CA VAL A 6 44.36 -17.91 31.88
C VAL A 6 44.92 -17.17 33.12
N SER A 7 44.09 -16.29 33.70
CA SER A 7 43.81 -16.27 35.14
C SER A 7 42.42 -15.66 35.43
N LEU A 8 41.51 -16.47 35.98
CA LEU A 8 40.32 -16.02 36.69
C LEU A 8 40.71 -15.63 38.12
N ALA A 9 40.13 -14.55 38.64
CA ALA A 9 40.05 -14.31 40.08
C ALA A 9 38.60 -13.99 40.45
N SER A 10 38.03 -14.90 41.22
CA SER A 10 36.77 -14.80 41.95
C SER A 10 36.97 -13.98 43.22
N SER A 11 35.94 -13.26 43.65
CA SER A 11 35.86 -12.75 45.02
C SER A 11 34.42 -12.92 45.50
N LEU A 12 34.24 -13.92 46.37
CA LEU A 12 33.10 -14.06 47.27
C LEU A 12 33.22 -12.98 48.37
N THR A 13 32.11 -12.34 48.68
CA THR A 13 31.93 -11.64 49.96
C THR A 13 30.66 -12.20 50.60
N LEU A 14 30.83 -12.79 51.78
CA LEU A 14 29.78 -13.41 52.59
C LEU A 14 30.04 -12.89 54.02
N VAL A 15 29.17 -12.02 54.55
CA VAL A 15 29.21 -11.64 55.97
C VAL A 15 27.79 -11.40 56.51
N SER A 16 27.41 -12.35 57.37
CA SER A 16 26.56 -12.33 58.57
C SER A 16 25.18 -11.66 58.58
N SER A 17 24.19 -12.52 58.80
CA SER A 17 22.97 -12.27 59.55
C SER A 17 23.24 -12.19 61.06
N THR A 18 22.57 -11.25 61.75
CA THR A 18 22.36 -11.27 63.19
C THR A 18 20.88 -11.17 63.50
N SER A 19 20.42 -12.15 64.27
CA SER A 19 19.10 -12.32 64.89
C SER A 19 19.00 -11.58 66.23
N THR A 20 17.80 -11.12 66.59
CA THR A 20 17.16 -11.19 67.93
C THR A 20 15.71 -10.68 67.76
N SER A 21 14.69 -11.54 67.83
CA SER A 21 13.82 -11.85 69.01
C SER A 21 13.04 -10.62 69.49
N SER A 22 11.74 -10.60 69.74
CA SER A 22 10.79 -11.59 70.31
C SER A 22 9.35 -11.04 70.05
N SER A 23 8.20 -11.69 70.20
CA SER A 23 7.76 -12.76 71.12
C SER A 23 6.29 -13.14 70.81
N SER A 24 6.01 -14.46 70.85
CA SER A 24 4.80 -15.16 71.35
C SER A 24 3.42 -14.92 70.70
N SER A 25 2.55 -15.92 70.47
CA SER A 25 2.26 -17.12 71.28
C SER A 25 1.57 -18.26 70.48
N SER A 26 1.98 -19.48 70.82
CA SER A 26 1.36 -20.84 70.80
C SER A 26 -0.16 -20.97 70.55
N VAL A 27 -0.69 -22.08 69.98
CA VAL A 27 -1.01 -23.35 70.68
C VAL A 27 -1.06 -24.58 69.74
N PHE A 28 -0.58 -25.72 70.26
CA PHE A 28 -0.54 -27.10 69.74
C PHE A 28 -1.91 -27.80 69.60
N THR A 29 -2.08 -28.80 68.71
CA THR A 29 -2.19 -30.26 69.06
C THR A 29 -2.50 -31.23 67.89
N LYS A 30 -1.56 -32.19 67.70
CA LYS A 30 -1.63 -33.66 67.48
C LYS A 30 -2.59 -34.37 66.47
N PHE A 31 -1.95 -35.06 65.51
CA PHE A 31 -2.00 -36.51 65.13
C PHE A 31 -3.35 -37.27 65.04
N ARG A 32 -3.66 -37.92 63.90
CA ARG A 32 -3.28 -39.32 63.53
C ARG A 32 -3.91 -39.76 62.19
N SER A 33 -3.22 -40.69 61.54
CA SER A 33 -3.47 -41.39 60.27
C SER A 33 -4.56 -42.48 60.33
N SER A 34 -5.16 -42.82 59.18
CA SER A 34 -5.34 -44.22 58.70
C SER A 34 -5.67 -44.28 57.19
N PRO A 35 -5.27 -45.36 56.47
CA PRO A 35 -5.25 -45.44 55.00
C PRO A 35 -6.37 -46.33 54.43
N VAL A 36 -6.77 -46.19 53.16
CA VAL A 36 -7.35 -47.30 52.33
C VAL A 36 -7.21 -46.98 50.82
N PHE A 37 -6.50 -47.88 50.14
CA PHE A 37 -6.63 -48.38 48.75
C PHE A 37 -6.96 -47.44 47.57
N ASN A 38 -6.10 -47.44 46.54
CA ASN A 38 -6.42 -48.18 45.31
C ASN A 38 -5.28 -48.23 44.27
N LEU A 39 -5.03 -49.48 43.84
CA LEU A 39 -4.58 -50.00 42.55
C LEU A 39 -3.71 -49.14 41.62
N SER A 40 -2.50 -49.64 41.37
CA SER A 40 -1.71 -49.37 40.18
C SER A 40 -2.10 -50.32 39.04
N PHE A 41 -2.42 -49.76 37.87
CA PHE A 41 -2.42 -50.48 36.60
C PHE A 41 -1.57 -49.71 35.60
N SER A 42 -0.52 -50.35 35.10
CA SER A 42 0.22 -49.91 33.93
C SER A 42 -0.50 -50.36 32.67
N LEU A 43 -0.86 -49.42 31.79
CA LEU A 43 -1.23 -49.72 30.41
C LEU A 43 -0.74 -48.60 29.50
N THR A 44 0.18 -48.98 28.61
CA THR A 44 0.59 -48.27 27.39
C THR A 44 -0.60 -47.84 26.53
N PRO A 45 -0.51 -46.72 25.80
CA PRO A 45 -1.30 -46.53 24.59
C PRO A 45 -0.43 -46.59 23.34
N LEU A 46 -0.77 -47.54 22.47
CA LEU A 46 -0.51 -47.46 21.04
C LEU A 46 -1.22 -46.22 20.44
N LEU A 47 -0.58 -45.68 19.42
CA LEU A 47 -1.04 -44.72 18.41
C LEU A 47 -2.55 -44.74 18.13
N PHE A 48 -3.21 -43.58 18.18
CA PHE A 48 -4.04 -43.04 17.09
C PHE A 48 -4.44 -41.58 17.34
N SER A 49 -4.25 -40.76 16.29
CA SER A 49 -5.11 -39.65 15.84
C SER A 49 -5.16 -38.31 16.61
N ARG A 50 -4.51 -37.32 15.98
CA ARG A 50 -4.92 -35.90 15.85
C ARG A 50 -5.74 -35.27 16.99
N ARG A 51 -5.07 -34.57 17.90
CA ARG A 51 -5.57 -33.33 18.52
C ARG A 51 -4.42 -32.61 19.23
N GLY A 52 -4.02 -31.44 18.70
CA GLY A 52 -2.91 -30.68 19.27
C GLY A 52 -2.55 -29.43 18.47
N LYS A 53 -3.52 -28.55 18.22
CA LYS A 53 -3.26 -27.14 17.86
C LYS A 53 -4.32 -26.28 18.53
N ARG A 54 -4.11 -25.96 19.81
CA ARG A 54 -4.68 -24.78 20.43
C ARG A 54 -3.70 -24.34 21.51
N MET A 55 -3.06 -23.20 21.30
CA MET A 55 -2.57 -22.22 22.29
C MET A 55 -1.46 -21.39 21.62
N ALA A 56 -1.90 -20.47 20.77
CA ALA A 56 -1.21 -19.22 20.43
C ALA A 56 -2.16 -18.39 19.54
N HIS A 57 -3.36 -18.10 20.05
CA HIS A 57 -4.14 -16.97 19.55
C HIS A 57 -3.88 -15.85 20.54
N THR A 58 -2.89 -15.01 20.21
CA THR A 58 -2.89 -13.62 20.64
C THR A 58 -4.30 -13.11 20.41
N LEU A 59 -4.95 -12.59 21.46
CA LEU A 59 -6.30 -12.03 21.42
C LEU A 59 -6.36 -10.98 20.30
N ALA A 60 -6.75 -11.39 19.09
CA ALA A 60 -7.17 -10.47 18.06
C ALA A 60 -8.40 -9.80 18.64
N LYS A 61 -8.23 -8.58 19.13
CA LYS A 61 -9.32 -7.73 19.61
C LYS A 61 -10.42 -7.82 18.55
N ALA A 62 -11.59 -8.32 18.92
CA ALA A 62 -12.65 -8.57 17.95
C ALA A 62 -12.93 -7.26 17.20
N THR A 63 -12.82 -7.30 15.87
CA THR A 63 -13.13 -6.15 15.02
C THR A 63 -14.52 -5.65 15.36
N LEU A 64 -14.67 -4.37 15.66
CA LEU A 64 -15.99 -3.77 15.89
C LEU A 64 -16.87 -4.06 14.65
N GLY A 65 -18.07 -4.60 14.88
CA GLY A 65 -18.99 -5.00 13.81
C GLY A 65 -18.64 -6.34 13.12
N LEU A 66 -17.68 -7.10 13.65
CA LEU A 66 -17.29 -8.44 13.16
C LEU A 66 -16.86 -8.47 11.68
N THR A 67 -16.51 -7.31 11.11
CA THR A 67 -16.08 -7.19 9.72
C THR A 67 -14.78 -7.96 9.49
N GLN A 68 -14.76 -8.82 8.48
CA GLN A 68 -13.56 -9.52 8.04
C GLN A 68 -13.25 -9.12 6.59
N PRO A 69 -12.09 -8.48 6.32
CA PRO A 69 -11.71 -8.17 4.96
C PRO A 69 -11.46 -9.47 4.18
N ALA A 70 -12.01 -9.55 2.96
CA ALA A 70 -11.71 -10.64 2.04
C ALA A 70 -10.22 -10.63 1.64
N GLN A 71 -9.64 -11.81 1.47
CA GLN A 71 -8.31 -11.93 0.87
C GLN A 71 -8.42 -11.69 -0.64
N ILE A 72 -7.81 -10.61 -1.11
CA ILE A 72 -7.72 -10.30 -2.55
C ILE A 72 -6.31 -10.60 -3.02
N GLU A 73 -6.21 -11.44 -4.03
CA GLU A 73 -4.99 -11.57 -4.81
C GLU A 73 -4.93 -10.41 -5.81
N ALA A 74 -3.91 -9.55 -5.68
CA ALA A 74 -3.68 -8.51 -6.66
C ALA A 74 -3.43 -9.16 -8.05
N PRO A 75 -4.06 -8.65 -9.12
CA PRO A 75 -3.83 -9.17 -10.46
C PRO A 75 -2.35 -9.01 -10.83
N LYS A 76 -1.70 -10.12 -11.17
CA LYS A 76 -0.33 -10.11 -11.71
C LYS A 76 -0.42 -9.79 -13.19
N ILE A 77 -0.22 -8.52 -13.51
CA ILE A 77 -0.21 -8.00 -14.87
C ILE A 77 1.24 -7.98 -15.36
N SER A 78 1.55 -8.68 -16.43
CA SER A 78 2.88 -8.63 -17.06
C SER A 78 2.92 -7.53 -18.12
N PHE A 79 3.90 -6.64 -18.02
CA PHE A 79 4.20 -5.66 -19.07
C PHE A 79 5.33 -6.15 -19.97
N ALA A 80 5.16 -6.01 -21.28
CA ALA A 80 6.21 -6.29 -22.26
C ALA A 80 6.25 -5.19 -23.31
N ALA A 81 7.45 -4.73 -23.66
CA ALA A 81 7.64 -3.84 -24.80
C ALA A 81 7.90 -4.65 -26.06
N LYS A 82 7.24 -4.31 -27.17
CA LYS A 82 7.38 -5.04 -28.44
C LYS A 82 7.43 -4.10 -29.63
N GLU A 83 8.29 -4.44 -30.59
CA GLU A 83 8.32 -3.85 -31.93
C GLU A 83 7.65 -4.81 -32.91
N ILE A 84 6.32 -4.75 -32.95
CA ILE A 84 5.50 -5.54 -33.85
C ILE A 84 4.48 -4.63 -34.51
N ASP A 85 4.09 -4.97 -35.73
CA ASP A 85 3.06 -4.23 -36.43
C ASP A 85 1.72 -4.35 -35.70
N LEU A 86 1.02 -3.23 -35.56
CA LEU A 86 -0.26 -3.17 -34.85
C LEU A 86 -1.31 -4.09 -35.48
N VAL A 87 -1.27 -4.29 -36.81
CA VAL A 87 -2.21 -5.20 -37.50
C VAL A 87 -1.90 -6.67 -37.26
N GLU A 88 -0.66 -7.00 -36.90
CA GLU A 88 -0.20 -8.37 -36.65
C GLU A 88 -0.40 -8.80 -35.20
N TRP A 89 -0.56 -7.83 -34.29
CA TRP A 89 -0.79 -8.12 -32.88
C TRP A 89 -2.08 -8.92 -32.64
N LYS A 90 -2.02 -9.87 -31.70
CA LYS A 90 -3.12 -10.78 -31.37
C LYS A 90 -3.48 -10.64 -29.90
N GLY A 91 -4.76 -10.45 -29.60
CA GLY A 91 -5.27 -10.36 -28.23
C GLY A 91 -6.69 -9.80 -28.14
N ASP A 92 -7.08 -9.32 -26.96
CA ASP A 92 -8.46 -8.90 -26.73
C ASP A 92 -8.73 -7.44 -27.10
N ILE A 93 -7.81 -6.52 -26.80
CA ILE A 93 -7.93 -5.08 -27.11
C ILE A 93 -6.61 -4.52 -27.64
N LEU A 94 -6.62 -3.91 -28.81
CA LEU A 94 -5.58 -3.00 -29.28
C LEU A 94 -6.06 -1.57 -29.08
N ALA A 95 -5.33 -0.79 -28.27
CA ALA A 95 -5.64 0.60 -27.99
C ALA A 95 -4.60 1.53 -28.60
N VAL A 96 -5.05 2.60 -29.25
CA VAL A 96 -4.19 3.60 -29.88
C VAL A 96 -4.49 4.97 -29.27
N GLY A 97 -3.49 5.54 -28.61
CA GLY A 97 -3.53 6.93 -28.17
C GLY A 97 -3.36 7.87 -29.36
N VAL A 98 -4.27 8.83 -29.51
CA VAL A 98 -4.32 9.77 -30.64
C VAL A 98 -4.45 11.20 -30.15
N THR A 99 -3.64 12.10 -30.68
CA THR A 99 -3.80 13.55 -30.51
C THR A 99 -4.82 14.09 -31.51
N GLU A 100 -5.25 15.34 -31.30
CA GLU A 100 -6.11 16.04 -32.28
C GLU A 100 -5.42 16.16 -33.66
N LYS A 101 -4.08 16.26 -33.70
CA LYS A 101 -3.31 16.32 -34.95
C LYS A 101 -3.28 14.97 -35.67
N ASP A 102 -3.24 13.86 -34.93
CA ASP A 102 -3.17 12.52 -35.51
C ASP A 102 -4.44 12.15 -36.29
N LEU A 103 -5.58 12.74 -35.93
CA LEU A 103 -6.87 12.53 -36.60
C LEU A 103 -7.08 13.39 -37.84
N ALA A 104 -6.07 14.16 -38.28
CA ALA A 104 -6.17 14.92 -39.50
C ALA A 104 -6.57 14.02 -40.69
N LYS A 105 -7.63 14.41 -41.40
CA LYS A 105 -8.14 13.70 -42.58
C LYS A 105 -7.65 14.35 -43.88
N ASP A 106 -7.59 13.56 -44.95
CA ASP A 106 -7.37 14.02 -46.32
C ASP A 106 -8.68 14.46 -46.99
N GLU A 107 -8.59 14.90 -48.25
CA GLU A 107 -9.72 15.38 -49.05
C GLU A 107 -10.81 14.30 -49.24
N ASN A 108 -10.47 13.02 -49.08
CA ASN A 108 -11.37 11.88 -49.18
C ASN A 108 -11.90 11.42 -47.82
N SER A 109 -11.76 12.23 -46.77
CA SER A 109 -12.14 11.92 -45.39
C SER A 109 -11.41 10.70 -44.78
N LYS A 110 -10.26 10.30 -45.33
CA LYS A 110 -9.42 9.23 -44.78
C LYS A 110 -8.35 9.77 -43.85
N PHE A 111 -7.92 9.00 -42.86
CA PHE A 111 -6.84 9.42 -41.97
C PHE A 111 -5.52 9.66 -42.73
N LYS A 112 -4.83 10.77 -42.41
CA LYS A 112 -3.47 11.05 -42.89
C LYS A 112 -2.40 10.28 -42.13
N ASN A 113 -2.61 10.08 -40.82
CA ASN A 113 -1.69 9.31 -39.98
C ASN A 113 -1.55 7.87 -40.50
N SER A 114 -0.31 7.42 -40.66
CA SER A 114 0.04 6.13 -41.30
C SER A 114 -0.55 4.93 -40.54
N ILE A 115 -0.47 4.95 -39.21
CA ILE A 115 -1.00 3.89 -38.35
C ILE A 115 -2.52 3.83 -38.44
N LEU A 116 -3.20 4.96 -38.28
CA LEU A 116 -4.67 5.02 -38.34
C LEU A 116 -5.19 4.65 -39.73
N LYS A 117 -4.53 5.12 -40.80
CA LYS A 117 -4.88 4.78 -42.18
C LYS A 117 -4.75 3.29 -42.45
N LYS A 118 -3.68 2.67 -41.95
CA LYS A 118 -3.43 1.23 -42.09
C LYS A 118 -4.48 0.41 -41.36
N LEU A 119 -4.80 0.77 -40.11
CA LEU A 119 -5.86 0.12 -39.33
C LEU A 119 -7.21 0.26 -40.02
N ASP A 120 -7.60 1.47 -40.41
CA ASP A 120 -8.90 1.75 -41.03
C ASP A 120 -9.09 1.00 -42.36
N SER A 121 -8.01 0.86 -43.15
CA SER A 121 -8.03 0.11 -44.41
C SER A 121 -8.20 -1.40 -44.21
N GLN A 122 -7.68 -1.97 -43.12
CA GLN A 122 -7.96 -3.37 -42.74
C GLN A 122 -9.44 -3.58 -42.34
N PHE A 123 -10.10 -2.52 -41.88
CA PHE A 123 -11.49 -2.53 -41.45
C PHE A 123 -12.47 -1.97 -42.48
N GLY A 124 -12.03 -1.73 -43.72
CA GLY A 124 -12.90 -1.23 -44.78
C GLY A 124 -13.50 0.16 -44.52
N GLY A 125 -12.86 0.99 -43.69
CA GLY A 125 -13.33 2.35 -43.37
C GLY A 125 -14.16 2.48 -42.08
N LEU A 126 -14.46 1.38 -41.40
CA LEU A 126 -15.33 1.40 -40.21
C LEU A 126 -14.75 2.23 -39.05
N LEU A 127 -13.43 2.36 -38.94
CA LEU A 127 -12.81 3.12 -37.86
C LEU A 127 -12.99 4.63 -38.09
N SER A 128 -12.86 5.09 -39.34
CA SER A 128 -13.08 6.49 -39.70
C SER A 128 -14.55 6.89 -39.71
N GLU A 129 -15.45 5.97 -40.08
CA GLU A 129 -16.91 6.12 -40.01
C GLU A 129 -17.38 6.26 -38.56
N ALA A 130 -17.06 5.29 -37.69
CA ALA A 130 -17.46 5.35 -36.28
C ALA A 130 -16.85 6.57 -35.56
N SER A 131 -15.61 6.92 -35.86
CA SER A 131 -14.99 8.14 -35.29
C SER A 131 -15.77 9.41 -35.68
N TYR A 132 -16.34 9.44 -36.89
CA TYR A 132 -17.16 10.57 -37.33
C TYR A 132 -18.54 10.57 -36.68
N GLU A 133 -19.21 9.42 -36.60
CA GLU A 133 -20.53 9.28 -35.98
C GLU A 133 -20.52 9.58 -34.47
N GLU A 134 -19.43 9.22 -33.78
CA GLU A 134 -19.26 9.44 -32.34
C GLU A 134 -18.62 10.81 -31.99
N ASP A 135 -18.41 11.69 -32.98
CA ASP A 135 -17.71 12.99 -32.82
C ASP A 135 -16.33 12.85 -32.14
N PHE A 136 -15.62 11.77 -32.46
CA PHE A 136 -14.29 11.50 -31.94
C PHE A 136 -13.25 12.34 -32.68
N THR A 137 -12.74 13.36 -32.00
CA THR A 137 -11.81 14.36 -32.53
C THR A 137 -10.45 14.34 -31.83
N GLY A 138 -10.20 13.35 -30.97
CA GLY A 138 -8.91 13.15 -30.29
C GLY A 138 -8.73 14.04 -29.06
N LYS A 139 -9.80 14.74 -28.64
CA LYS A 139 -9.80 15.56 -27.42
C LYS A 139 -9.60 14.69 -26.19
N ALA A 140 -8.96 15.26 -25.17
CA ALA A 140 -8.74 14.59 -23.90
C ALA A 140 -10.07 14.08 -23.31
N GLY A 141 -10.11 12.81 -22.91
CA GLY A 141 -11.29 12.17 -22.34
C GLY A 141 -12.24 11.52 -23.36
N GLN A 142 -12.03 11.71 -24.66
CA GLN A 142 -12.76 10.95 -25.68
C GLN A 142 -12.16 9.55 -25.84
N SER A 143 -13.02 8.55 -26.06
CA SER A 143 -12.60 7.21 -26.44
C SER A 143 -13.67 6.52 -27.27
N THR A 144 -13.27 5.81 -28.32
CA THR A 144 -14.14 4.92 -29.10
C THR A 144 -13.54 3.51 -29.11
N PHE A 145 -14.37 2.47 -28.96
CA PHE A 145 -13.93 1.07 -28.98
C PHE A 145 -14.83 0.25 -29.89
N LEU A 146 -14.25 -0.28 -30.97
CA LEU A 146 -14.96 -1.05 -31.97
C LEU A 146 -14.65 -2.54 -31.85
N ARG A 147 -15.70 -3.35 -31.87
CA ARG A 147 -15.60 -4.80 -31.98
C ARG A 147 -15.59 -5.17 -33.46
N LEU A 148 -14.42 -5.54 -33.98
CA LEU A 148 -14.24 -5.78 -35.41
C LEU A 148 -13.80 -7.23 -35.65
N PRO A 149 -14.45 -7.99 -36.57
CA PRO A 149 -13.92 -9.24 -37.06
C PRO A 149 -12.76 -8.98 -38.04
N GLY A 150 -11.81 -9.92 -38.17
CA GLY A 150 -10.79 -9.89 -39.24
C GLY A 150 -9.36 -9.57 -38.82
N LEU A 151 -9.12 -8.98 -37.65
CA LEU A 151 -7.77 -8.87 -37.05
C LEU A 151 -7.51 -9.96 -36.00
N GLY A 152 -6.24 -10.11 -35.66
CA GLY A 152 -5.80 -10.85 -34.48
C GLY A 152 -6.33 -10.30 -33.16
N SER A 153 -6.69 -9.01 -33.13
CA SER A 153 -7.33 -8.35 -31.99
C SER A 153 -8.85 -8.47 -32.04
N LYS A 154 -9.49 -8.70 -30.88
CA LYS A 154 -10.96 -8.72 -30.81
C LYS A 154 -11.55 -7.31 -30.89
N ARG A 155 -10.87 -6.30 -30.35
CA ARG A 155 -11.32 -4.90 -30.35
C ARG A 155 -10.19 -3.96 -30.70
N VAL A 156 -10.53 -2.86 -31.35
CA VAL A 156 -9.63 -1.72 -31.56
C VAL A 156 -10.26 -0.49 -30.91
N GLY A 157 -9.48 0.24 -30.13
CA GLY A 157 -9.94 1.48 -29.52
C GLY A 157 -9.03 2.66 -29.84
N LEU A 158 -9.63 3.82 -30.03
CA LEU A 158 -8.93 5.11 -30.10
C LEU A 158 -9.20 5.89 -28.81
N ILE A 159 -8.15 6.50 -28.26
CA ILE A 159 -8.23 7.27 -27.01
C ILE A 159 -7.61 8.64 -27.26
N GLY A 160 -8.40 9.69 -27.03
CA GLY A 160 -7.98 11.07 -27.23
C GLY A 160 -7.00 11.54 -26.17
N LEU A 161 -5.83 12.00 -26.62
CA LEU A 161 -4.75 12.57 -25.80
C LEU A 161 -4.83 14.11 -25.71
N GLY A 162 -5.75 14.73 -26.46
CA GLY A 162 -5.86 16.17 -26.62
C GLY A 162 -4.85 16.75 -27.61
N SER A 163 -4.65 18.06 -27.54
CA SER A 163 -3.74 18.79 -28.42
C SER A 163 -2.25 18.51 -28.16
N THR A 164 -1.89 18.15 -26.92
CA THR A 164 -0.51 17.86 -26.51
C THR A 164 -0.43 16.64 -25.61
N ALA A 165 0.34 15.64 -26.03
CA ALA A 165 0.51 14.40 -25.28
C ALA A 165 1.52 14.59 -24.12
N SER A 166 0.99 14.85 -22.92
CA SER A 166 1.77 14.96 -21.68
C SER A 166 1.88 13.63 -20.93
N SER A 167 2.75 13.56 -19.91
CA SER A 167 2.83 12.39 -19.01
C SER A 167 1.47 12.03 -18.38
N ASN A 168 0.66 13.04 -18.03
CA ASN A 168 -0.70 12.82 -17.53
C ASN A 168 -1.61 12.23 -18.60
N ALA A 169 -1.50 12.66 -19.86
CA ALA A 169 -2.28 12.10 -20.97
C ALA A 169 -1.96 10.61 -21.18
N TYR A 170 -0.69 10.21 -21.08
CA TYR A 170 -0.27 8.80 -21.16
C TYR A 170 -0.80 7.96 -19.99
N ARG A 171 -0.84 8.52 -18.79
CA ARG A 171 -1.48 7.87 -17.66
C ARG A 171 -2.99 7.71 -17.87
N SER A 172 -3.68 8.74 -18.33
CA SER A 172 -5.11 8.67 -18.65
C SER A 172 -5.40 7.67 -19.77
N LEU A 173 -4.50 7.55 -20.76
CA LEU A 173 -4.56 6.49 -21.78
C LEU A 173 -4.54 5.10 -21.13
N GLY A 174 -3.57 4.84 -20.25
CA GLY A 174 -3.49 3.57 -19.53
C GLY A 174 -4.76 3.27 -18.69
N GLU A 175 -5.31 4.28 -18.02
CA GLU A 175 -6.54 4.19 -17.21
C GLU A 175 -7.77 3.88 -18.08
N ALA A 176 -7.92 4.55 -19.23
CA ALA A 176 -9.01 4.31 -20.19
C ALA A 176 -8.98 2.89 -20.74
N VAL A 177 -7.78 2.37 -21.08
CA VAL A 177 -7.63 1.00 -21.56
C VAL A 177 -7.93 -0.02 -20.46
N ALA A 178 -7.53 0.25 -19.20
CA ALA A 178 -7.89 -0.61 -18.07
C ALA A 178 -9.41 -0.66 -17.85
N ALA A 179 -10.11 0.48 -17.97
CA ALA A 179 -11.57 0.52 -17.90
C ALA A 179 -12.23 -0.31 -19.01
N ALA A 180 -11.76 -0.17 -20.26
CA ALA A 180 -12.25 -0.97 -21.38
C ALA A 180 -11.96 -2.48 -21.19
N ALA A 181 -10.77 -2.83 -20.69
CA ALA A 181 -10.40 -4.20 -20.39
C ALA A 181 -11.32 -4.81 -19.32
N LYS A 182 -11.63 -4.05 -18.27
CA LYS A 182 -12.55 -4.48 -17.20
C LYS A 182 -13.96 -4.75 -17.74
N THR A 183 -14.53 -3.82 -18.51
CA THR A 183 -15.88 -3.94 -19.07
C THR A 183 -16.01 -5.14 -20.00
N THR A 184 -14.96 -5.43 -20.77
CA THR A 184 -14.98 -6.51 -21.78
C THR A 184 -14.40 -7.83 -21.30
N GLN A 185 -13.93 -7.89 -20.03
CA GLN A 185 -13.21 -9.04 -19.47
C GLN A 185 -11.99 -9.44 -20.30
N ALA A 186 -11.28 -8.45 -20.84
CA ALA A 186 -10.06 -8.66 -21.60
C ALA A 186 -8.96 -9.23 -20.70
N THR A 187 -8.22 -10.20 -21.24
CA THR A 187 -7.09 -10.86 -20.59
C THR A 187 -5.75 -10.37 -21.14
N SER A 188 -5.73 -9.95 -22.41
CA SER A 188 -4.55 -9.48 -23.13
C SER A 188 -4.85 -8.19 -23.89
N ILE A 189 -4.05 -7.16 -23.66
CA ILE A 189 -4.20 -5.86 -24.34
C ILE A 189 -2.87 -5.40 -24.93
N ALA A 190 -2.94 -4.58 -25.98
CA ALA A 190 -1.82 -3.81 -26.50
C ALA A 190 -2.15 -2.32 -26.46
N ILE A 191 -1.14 -1.50 -26.18
CA ILE A 191 -1.25 -0.04 -26.18
C ILE A 191 -0.15 0.53 -27.07
N ALA A 192 -0.54 1.36 -28.03
CA ALA A 192 0.34 2.08 -28.95
C ALA A 192 -0.04 3.58 -28.99
N LEU A 193 0.80 4.39 -29.64
CA LEU A 193 0.44 5.76 -30.04
C LEU A 193 0.36 5.83 -31.55
N ALA A 194 -0.53 6.67 -32.08
CA ALA A 194 -0.60 6.91 -33.52
C ALA A 194 0.67 7.56 -34.07
N SER A 195 1.40 8.32 -33.25
CA SER A 195 2.62 9.04 -33.65
C SER A 195 3.76 8.83 -32.65
N SER A 196 4.08 7.56 -32.33
CA SER A 196 5.20 7.25 -31.42
C SER A 196 6.58 7.61 -31.99
N GLU A 197 6.71 7.71 -33.32
CA GLU A 197 7.93 8.11 -34.03
C GLU A 197 8.34 9.56 -33.74
N GLU A 198 7.39 10.43 -33.37
CA GLU A 198 7.67 11.83 -33.01
C GLU A 198 8.29 11.97 -31.62
N LEU A 199 8.27 10.92 -30.80
CA LEU A 199 8.90 10.91 -29.49
C LEU A 199 10.40 10.63 -29.60
N SER A 200 11.20 11.41 -28.86
CA SER A 200 12.62 11.10 -28.70
C SER A 200 12.81 9.75 -27.99
N ASP A 201 13.92 9.08 -28.27
CA ASP A 201 14.24 7.80 -27.61
C ASP A 201 14.38 7.93 -26.09
N GLU A 202 14.71 9.11 -25.57
CA GLU A 202 14.71 9.42 -24.12
C GLU A 202 13.29 9.59 -23.55
N SER A 203 12.33 10.05 -24.36
CA SER A 203 10.95 10.27 -23.93
C SER A 203 10.13 8.98 -23.93
N LYS A 204 10.39 8.06 -24.86
CA LYS A 204 9.62 6.82 -25.03
C LYS A 204 9.56 5.98 -23.73
N PRO A 205 10.66 5.72 -22.98
CA PRO A 205 10.59 4.97 -21.73
C PRO A 205 9.73 5.64 -20.66
N ASN A 206 9.78 6.97 -20.57
CA ASN A 206 8.96 7.71 -19.60
C ASN A 206 7.48 7.64 -19.97
N SER A 207 7.12 7.82 -21.25
CA SER A 207 5.75 7.69 -21.74
C SER A 207 5.20 6.27 -21.53
N ALA A 208 5.97 5.23 -21.87
CA ALA A 208 5.59 3.84 -21.63
C ALA A 208 5.36 3.53 -20.14
N SER A 209 6.23 4.06 -19.26
CA SER A 209 6.08 3.91 -17.81
C SER A 209 4.82 4.62 -17.26
N ALA A 210 4.44 5.75 -17.86
CA ALA A 210 3.21 6.47 -17.51
C ALA A 210 1.95 5.71 -17.95
N ILE A 211 1.97 5.11 -19.15
CA ILE A 211 0.91 4.20 -19.62
C ILE A 211 0.78 3.01 -18.66
N ALA A 212 1.89 2.35 -18.33
CA ALA A 212 1.89 1.22 -17.41
C ALA A 212 1.33 1.59 -16.03
N THR A 213 1.71 2.77 -15.52
CA THR A 213 1.16 3.33 -14.27
C THR A 213 -0.36 3.49 -14.35
N GLY A 214 -0.85 4.10 -15.44
CA GLY A 214 -2.28 4.28 -15.65
C GLY A 214 -3.03 2.95 -15.73
N THR A 215 -2.49 1.98 -16.46
CA THR A 215 -3.12 0.66 -16.61
C THR A 215 -3.15 -0.12 -15.29
N LEU A 216 -2.06 -0.13 -14.53
CA LEU A 216 -2.00 -0.79 -13.21
C LEU A 216 -3.01 -0.18 -12.25
N LEU A 217 -3.01 1.15 -12.11
CA LEU A 217 -3.87 1.85 -11.15
C LEU A 217 -5.34 1.85 -11.58
N GLY A 218 -5.62 1.90 -12.89
CA GLY A 218 -6.97 1.80 -13.44
C GLY A 218 -7.55 0.39 -13.36
N THR A 219 -6.70 -0.64 -13.30
CA THR A 219 -7.15 -2.03 -13.12
C THR A 219 -7.48 -2.35 -11.65
N TYR A 220 -6.85 -1.63 -10.71
CA TYR A 220 -7.05 -1.85 -9.28
C TYR A 220 -8.49 -1.52 -8.85
N GLU A 221 -9.17 -2.50 -8.27
CA GLU A 221 -10.43 -2.32 -7.57
C GLU A 221 -10.35 -2.94 -6.18
N ASP A 222 -10.64 -2.13 -5.17
CA ASP A 222 -10.73 -2.61 -3.80
C ASP A 222 -12.10 -3.25 -3.55
N SER A 223 -12.10 -4.56 -3.34
CA SER A 223 -13.31 -5.32 -3.00
C SER A 223 -13.23 -6.02 -1.65
N ARG A 224 -12.27 -5.65 -0.78
CA ARG A 224 -12.03 -6.35 0.50
C ARG A 224 -13.25 -6.31 1.42
N PHE A 225 -14.12 -5.32 1.24
CA PHE A 225 -15.31 -5.09 2.04
C PHE A 225 -16.62 -5.25 1.25
N LYS A 226 -16.57 -5.86 0.05
CA LYS A 226 -17.76 -6.19 -0.75
C LYS A 226 -18.12 -7.66 -0.56
N SER A 227 -19.41 -7.97 -0.47
CA SER A 227 -19.91 -9.35 -0.43
C SER A 227 -19.78 -10.07 -1.77
N GLU A 228 -19.92 -9.31 -2.86
CA GLU A 228 -19.79 -9.80 -4.23
C GLU A 228 -18.79 -8.93 -4.99
N SER A 229 -17.85 -9.58 -5.67
CA SER A 229 -16.91 -8.90 -6.55
C SER A 229 -16.49 -9.78 -7.71
N LYS A 230 -16.12 -9.13 -8.82
CA LYS A 230 -15.53 -9.80 -9.97
C LYS A 230 -14.04 -9.50 -9.99
N LYS A 231 -13.22 -10.53 -10.13
CA LYS A 231 -11.77 -10.37 -10.26
C LYS A 231 -11.46 -9.70 -11.61
N PRO A 232 -10.51 -8.75 -11.67
CA PRO A 232 -9.98 -8.28 -12.94
C PRO A 232 -9.44 -9.43 -13.78
N ALA A 233 -9.82 -9.48 -15.06
CA ALA A 233 -9.41 -10.54 -15.98
C ALA A 233 -8.04 -10.28 -16.64
N LEU A 234 -7.56 -9.04 -16.58
CA LEU A 234 -6.35 -8.60 -17.28
C LEU A 234 -5.10 -9.29 -16.74
N LYS A 235 -4.30 -9.88 -17.64
CA LYS A 235 -3.08 -10.63 -17.32
C LYS A 235 -1.84 -10.06 -18.01
N SER A 236 -1.96 -9.52 -19.22
CA SER A 236 -0.81 -9.05 -19.99
C SER A 236 -1.10 -7.76 -20.74
N VAL A 237 -0.10 -6.88 -20.78
CA VAL A 237 -0.11 -5.59 -21.47
C VAL A 237 1.14 -5.50 -22.33
N ASP A 238 0.94 -5.42 -23.64
CA ASP A 238 2.00 -5.15 -24.60
C ASP A 238 2.06 -3.65 -24.90
N ILE A 239 3.22 -3.03 -24.74
CA ILE A 239 3.48 -1.63 -25.11
C ILE A 239 4.19 -1.63 -26.46
N LEU A 240 3.54 -1.10 -27.49
CA LEU A 240 3.99 -1.22 -28.88
C LEU A 240 4.60 0.09 -29.41
N GLY A 241 5.76 0.00 -30.07
CA GLY A 241 6.38 1.13 -30.78
C GLY A 241 7.06 2.16 -29.86
N PHE A 242 7.47 1.75 -28.66
CA PHE A 242 8.19 2.59 -27.67
C PHE A 242 9.67 2.21 -27.53
N GLY A 243 10.19 1.39 -28.44
CA GLY A 243 11.50 0.76 -28.32
C GLY A 243 11.43 -0.58 -27.56
N THR A 244 12.57 -1.24 -27.49
CA THR A 244 12.78 -2.47 -26.70
C THR A 244 14.11 -2.38 -25.95
N GLY A 245 14.29 -3.26 -24.97
CA GLY A 245 15.56 -3.45 -24.29
C GLY A 245 15.59 -2.99 -22.83
N PRO A 246 16.77 -3.09 -22.19
CA PRO A 246 16.89 -3.08 -20.73
C PRO A 246 16.44 -1.78 -20.06
N GLU A 247 16.62 -0.63 -20.72
CA GLU A 247 16.24 0.67 -20.15
C GLU A 247 14.72 0.80 -20.01
N LEU A 248 13.99 0.43 -21.06
CA LEU A 248 12.54 0.44 -21.06
C LEU A 248 11.97 -0.58 -20.07
N GLU A 249 12.50 -1.79 -20.04
CA GLU A 249 12.12 -2.82 -19.07
C GLU A 249 12.33 -2.33 -17.63
N LYS A 250 13.47 -1.67 -17.35
CA LYS A 250 13.75 -1.08 -16.05
C LYS A 250 12.75 0.02 -15.68
N LYS A 251 12.33 0.85 -16.64
CA LYS A 251 11.32 1.90 -16.43
C LYS A 251 9.92 1.34 -16.21
N LEU A 252 9.55 0.26 -16.89
CA LEU A 252 8.30 -0.46 -16.66
C LEU A 252 8.29 -1.11 -15.27
N LYS A 253 9.38 -1.80 -14.90
CA LYS A 253 9.54 -2.36 -13.54
C LYS A 253 9.44 -1.28 -12.46
N TYR A 254 10.09 -0.15 -12.67
CA TYR A 254 10.00 0.99 -11.75
C TYR A 254 8.55 1.48 -11.59
N ALA A 255 7.78 1.57 -12.68
CA ALA A 255 6.36 1.92 -12.61
C ALA A 255 5.54 0.91 -11.79
N GLU A 256 5.81 -0.40 -11.95
CA GLU A 256 5.19 -1.45 -11.13
C GLU A 256 5.49 -1.27 -9.64
N ASP A 257 6.77 -1.03 -9.29
CA ASP A 257 7.21 -0.88 -7.90
C ASP A 257 6.54 0.33 -7.23
N VAL A 258 6.47 1.45 -7.94
CA VAL A 258 5.75 2.65 -7.49
C VAL A 258 4.26 2.38 -7.35
N CYS A 259 3.63 1.72 -8.33
CA CYS A 259 2.20 1.38 -8.27
C CYS A 259 1.87 0.45 -7.11
N ALA A 260 2.75 -0.51 -6.78
CA ALA A 260 2.57 -1.37 -5.61
C ALA A 260 2.55 -0.58 -4.29
N GLY A 261 3.35 0.50 -4.20
CA GLY A 261 3.30 1.45 -3.09
C GLY A 261 2.01 2.29 -3.08
N VAL A 262 1.59 2.81 -4.24
CA VAL A 262 0.35 3.61 -4.37
C VAL A 262 -0.90 2.78 -4.05
N ILE A 263 -0.99 1.55 -4.56
CA ILE A 263 -2.09 0.63 -4.29
C ILE A 263 -2.15 0.31 -2.80
N PHE A 264 -1.00 0.02 -2.19
CA PHE A 264 -0.95 -0.20 -0.75
C PHE A 264 -1.43 1.03 0.05
N GLY A 265 -1.03 2.24 -0.35
CA GLY A 265 -1.57 3.47 0.25
C GLY A 265 -3.10 3.57 0.12
N LYS A 266 -3.65 3.27 -1.08
CA LYS A 266 -5.11 3.20 -1.30
C LYS A 266 -5.76 2.15 -0.40
N GLU A 267 -5.13 0.98 -0.23
CA GLU A 267 -5.64 -0.09 0.63
C GLU A 267 -5.69 0.33 2.10
N LEU A 268 -4.71 1.07 2.59
CA LEU A 268 -4.76 1.61 3.94
C LEU A 268 -5.90 2.63 4.06
N VAL A 269 -5.95 3.65 3.21
CA VAL A 269 -6.98 4.72 3.27
C VAL A 269 -8.41 4.19 3.08
N ASN A 270 -8.59 3.19 2.21
CA ASN A 270 -9.91 2.62 1.95
C ASN A 270 -10.44 1.81 3.14
N ALA A 271 -9.55 1.18 3.92
CA ALA A 271 -9.94 0.36 5.05
C ALA A 271 -10.61 1.25 6.12
N PRO A 272 -11.78 0.84 6.64
CA PRO A 272 -12.47 1.63 7.67
C PRO A 272 -11.70 1.57 9.00
N ALA A 273 -11.88 2.57 9.84
CA ALA A 273 -11.13 2.73 11.10
C ALA A 273 -11.32 1.57 12.09
N ASN A 274 -12.45 0.86 12.05
CA ASN A 274 -12.65 -0.35 12.84
C ASN A 274 -11.74 -1.52 12.42
N VAL A 275 -11.22 -1.49 11.19
CA VAL A 275 -10.28 -2.49 10.63
C VAL A 275 -8.85 -1.95 10.69
N LEU A 276 -8.61 -0.72 10.25
CA LEU A 276 -7.29 -0.09 10.25
C LEU A 276 -7.10 0.80 11.48
N THR A 277 -6.91 0.19 12.65
CA THR A 277 -6.56 0.88 13.89
C THR A 277 -5.06 1.26 13.94
N PRO A 278 -4.59 2.09 14.89
CA PRO A 278 -3.17 2.43 15.00
C PRO A 278 -2.26 1.20 15.15
N GLY A 279 -2.71 0.19 15.90
CA GLY A 279 -1.99 -1.07 16.04
C GLY A 279 -1.91 -1.84 14.74
N VAL A 280 -2.99 -1.88 13.95
CA VAL A 280 -2.97 -2.54 12.63
C VAL A 280 -2.06 -1.78 11.66
N LEU A 281 -2.07 -0.45 11.67
CA LEU A 281 -1.14 0.36 10.87
C LEU A 281 0.33 0.08 11.23
N ALA A 282 0.64 -0.11 12.50
CA ALA A 282 1.97 -0.53 12.96
C ALA A 282 2.34 -1.94 12.49
N GLU A 283 1.39 -2.89 12.51
CA GLU A 283 1.60 -4.24 11.96
C GLU A 283 1.84 -4.21 10.44
N GLU A 284 1.16 -3.35 9.68
CA GLU A 284 1.43 -3.16 8.26
C GLU A 284 2.85 -2.63 8.01
N ALA A 285 3.34 -1.70 8.84
CA ALA A 285 4.74 -1.26 8.78
C ALA A 285 5.74 -2.40 9.09
N LYS A 286 5.44 -3.24 10.09
CA LYS A 286 6.26 -4.45 10.38
C LYS A 286 6.28 -5.41 9.20
N LYS A 287 5.15 -5.63 8.52
CA LYS A 287 5.09 -6.47 7.31
C LYS A 287 5.99 -5.92 6.20
N ILE A 288 6.00 -4.60 5.97
CA ILE A 288 6.91 -3.96 5.01
C ILE A 288 8.37 -4.26 5.35
N ALA A 289 8.79 -4.01 6.60
CA ALA A 289 10.16 -4.29 7.01
C ALA A 289 10.51 -5.78 6.92
N SER A 290 9.57 -6.68 7.23
CA SER A 290 9.79 -8.12 7.09
C SER A 290 9.98 -8.54 5.63
N MET A 291 9.21 -7.98 4.70
CA MET A 291 9.32 -8.28 3.26
C MET A 291 10.66 -7.80 2.67
N PHE A 292 11.21 -6.71 3.19
CA PHE A 292 12.43 -6.06 2.68
C PHE A 292 13.50 -5.95 3.76
N SER A 293 13.64 -7.01 4.57
CA SER A 293 14.49 -7.02 5.78
C SER A 293 15.98 -6.83 5.51
N ASP A 294 16.40 -6.97 4.25
CA ASP A 294 17.77 -6.68 3.81
C ASP A 294 18.07 -5.18 3.71
N VAL A 295 17.05 -4.32 3.59
CA VAL A 295 17.20 -2.87 3.41
C VAL A 295 16.34 -2.02 4.34
N LEU A 296 15.33 -2.60 4.99
CA LEU A 296 14.38 -1.91 5.87
C LEU A 296 14.38 -2.50 7.27
N SER A 297 14.59 -1.65 8.27
CA SER A 297 14.37 -1.97 9.69
C SER A 297 13.16 -1.24 10.24
N VAL A 298 12.50 -1.79 11.26
CA VAL A 298 11.35 -1.17 11.93
C VAL A 298 11.56 -1.07 13.44
N THR A 299 11.19 0.07 14.00
CA THR A 299 11.01 0.29 15.43
C THR A 299 9.59 0.79 15.65
N ILE A 300 8.85 0.11 16.54
CA ILE A 300 7.52 0.54 16.97
C ILE A 300 7.61 0.92 18.44
N LEU A 301 7.19 2.13 18.79
CA LEU A 301 7.12 2.58 20.17
C LEU A 301 5.67 2.57 20.64
N ASP A 302 5.44 2.02 21.83
CA ASP A 302 4.15 2.10 22.51
C ASP A 302 3.99 3.43 23.27
N ALA A 303 2.84 3.57 23.96
CA ALA A 303 2.51 4.78 24.70
C ALA A 303 3.51 5.09 25.83
N GLU A 304 4.03 4.08 26.54
CA GLU A 304 4.96 4.29 27.64
C GLU A 304 6.34 4.72 27.11
N GLN A 305 6.82 4.10 26.04
CA GLN A 305 8.05 4.53 25.36
C GLN A 305 7.93 5.95 24.80
N CYS A 306 6.78 6.32 24.24
CA CYS A 306 6.53 7.70 23.80
C CYS A 306 6.49 8.69 24.97
N LYS A 307 6.02 8.26 26.14
CA LYS A 307 5.99 9.06 27.37
C LYS A 307 7.39 9.28 27.94
N GLU A 308 8.24 8.25 27.92
CA GLU A 308 9.67 8.38 28.26
C GLU A 308 10.38 9.39 27.35
N LEU A 309 10.01 9.43 26.07
CA LEU A 309 10.46 10.43 25.09
C LEU A 309 9.72 11.78 25.18
N LYS A 310 8.90 11.99 26.22
CA LYS A 310 8.17 13.23 26.51
C LYS A 310 7.25 13.70 25.38
N MET A 311 6.67 12.79 24.60
CA MET A 311 5.78 13.12 23.47
C MET A 311 4.38 13.55 23.93
N GLY A 312 4.28 14.50 24.87
CA GLY A 312 3.03 14.85 25.55
C GLY A 312 1.94 15.44 24.63
N SER A 313 2.31 16.19 23.59
CA SER A 313 1.35 16.67 22.57
C SER A 313 0.71 15.51 21.79
N TYR A 314 1.49 14.54 21.32
CA TYR A 314 0.98 13.33 20.65
C TYR A 314 0.13 12.47 21.58
N LEU A 315 0.61 12.24 22.81
CA LEU A 315 -0.11 11.42 23.79
C LEU A 315 -1.41 12.09 24.27
N GLY A 316 -1.48 13.41 24.28
CA GLY A 316 -2.70 14.17 24.58
C GLY A 316 -3.82 13.86 23.58
N VAL A 317 -3.52 13.89 22.28
CA VAL A 317 -4.48 13.53 21.22
C VAL A 317 -4.94 12.08 21.35
N ALA A 318 -4.02 11.16 21.63
CA ALA A 318 -4.32 9.73 21.70
C ALA A 318 -5.11 9.30 22.96
N ALA A 319 -5.16 10.13 24.00
CA ALA A 319 -5.62 9.76 25.34
C ALA A 319 -7.07 9.26 25.39
N ALA A 320 -7.91 9.67 24.44
CA ALA A 320 -9.33 9.32 24.42
C ALA A 320 -9.62 7.93 23.85
N SER A 321 -8.74 7.38 23.01
CA SER A 321 -9.04 6.18 22.22
C SER A 321 -8.90 4.89 23.04
N ALA A 322 -9.81 3.94 22.79
CA ALA A 322 -9.69 2.57 23.28
C ALA A 322 -8.68 1.73 22.45
N ASN A 323 -8.25 2.22 21.29
CA ASN A 323 -7.22 1.61 20.45
C ASN A 323 -5.87 2.31 20.73
N PRO A 324 -4.91 1.62 21.38
CA PRO A 324 -3.69 2.28 21.85
C PRO A 324 -2.86 2.92 20.72
N PRO A 325 -2.22 4.08 20.98
CA PRO A 325 -1.33 4.73 20.02
C PRO A 325 -0.07 3.90 19.76
N HIS A 326 0.46 4.01 18.55
CA HIS A 326 1.74 3.41 18.16
C HIS A 326 2.56 4.41 17.35
N PHE A 327 3.81 4.65 17.75
CA PHE A 327 4.74 5.45 16.95
C PHE A 327 5.57 4.54 16.07
N ILE A 328 5.48 4.74 14.76
CA ILE A 328 6.09 3.89 13.74
C ILE A 328 7.34 4.60 13.21
N HIS A 329 8.48 3.90 13.23
CA HIS A 329 9.71 4.34 12.59
C HIS A 329 10.29 3.22 11.73
N LEU A 330 10.18 3.36 10.40
CA LEU A 330 10.93 2.55 9.44
C LEU A 330 12.21 3.29 9.02
N CYS A 331 13.28 2.55 8.77
CA CYS A 331 14.52 3.10 8.24
C CYS A 331 14.98 2.26 7.05
N TYR A 332 15.02 2.87 5.86
CA TYR A 332 15.64 2.32 4.66
C TYR A 332 17.12 2.69 4.63
N LYS A 333 17.96 1.70 4.32
CA LYS A 333 19.38 1.89 4.01
C LYS A 333 19.72 1.18 2.70
N PRO A 334 20.62 1.75 1.89
CA PRO A 334 20.98 1.13 0.62
C PRO A 334 21.76 -0.17 0.90
N PRO A 335 21.57 -1.23 0.08
CA PRO A 335 22.23 -2.52 0.30
C PRO A 335 23.74 -2.44 0.14
N SER A 336 24.25 -1.43 -0.57
CA SER A 336 25.68 -1.18 -0.73
C SER A 336 25.96 0.31 -1.01
N GLY A 337 27.22 0.70 -0.85
CA GLY A 337 27.70 2.05 -1.13
C GLY A 337 27.46 3.04 0.02
N PRO A 338 28.09 4.22 -0.04
CA PRO A 338 27.98 5.22 1.01
C PRO A 338 26.61 5.91 0.97
N VAL A 339 26.07 6.23 2.15
CA VAL A 339 24.93 7.13 2.31
C VAL A 339 25.43 8.56 2.12
N LYS A 340 24.92 9.26 1.10
CA LYS A 340 25.23 10.67 0.80
C LYS A 340 24.19 11.62 1.37
N THR A 341 22.96 11.17 1.50
CA THR A 341 21.83 12.00 1.96
C THR A 341 20.97 11.22 2.93
N LYS A 342 20.57 11.87 4.03
CA LYS A 342 19.59 11.35 5.00
C LYS A 342 18.31 12.15 4.86
N LEU A 343 17.20 11.44 4.70
CA LEU A 343 15.87 12.03 4.51
C LEU A 343 14.91 11.50 5.58
N ALA A 344 13.94 12.32 5.97
CA ALA A 344 12.82 11.91 6.79
C ALA A 344 11.51 12.24 6.07
N LEU A 345 10.65 11.24 5.93
CA LEU A 345 9.28 11.38 5.43
C LEU A 345 8.35 11.16 6.63
N VAL A 346 7.63 12.21 7.03
CA VAL A 346 6.73 12.19 8.18
C VAL A 346 5.29 12.25 7.68
N GLY A 347 4.48 11.28 8.10
CA GLY A 347 3.09 11.15 7.67
C GLY A 347 2.14 11.27 8.84
N LYS A 348 1.12 12.13 8.73
CA LYS A 348 0.00 12.19 9.68
C LYS A 348 -0.70 10.83 9.74
N GLY A 349 -0.90 10.32 10.96
CA GLY A 349 -1.36 8.94 11.22
C GLY A 349 -2.65 8.85 12.02
N LEU A 350 -3.59 9.79 11.88
CA LEU A 350 -4.91 9.66 12.50
C LEU A 350 -5.75 8.64 11.76
N THR A 351 -5.84 7.44 12.32
CA THR A 351 -6.65 6.36 11.74
C THR A 351 -8.16 6.64 11.80
N PHE A 352 -8.55 7.53 12.71
CA PHE A 352 -9.84 8.22 12.69
C PHE A 352 -9.74 9.55 13.43
N ASP A 353 -10.50 10.54 12.96
CA ASP A 353 -10.59 11.86 13.59
C ASP A 353 -12.05 12.26 13.82
N SER A 354 -12.53 12.13 15.05
CA SER A 354 -13.86 12.64 15.42
C SER A 354 -13.88 14.16 15.62
N GLY A 355 -12.71 14.79 15.72
CA GLY A 355 -12.50 16.15 16.21
C GLY A 355 -12.29 16.25 17.73
N GLY A 356 -12.31 15.13 18.47
CA GLY A 356 -12.31 15.15 19.93
C GLY A 356 -13.57 15.85 20.47
N TYR A 357 -13.45 16.57 21.59
CA TYR A 357 -14.57 17.32 22.18
C TYR A 357 -15.08 18.45 21.27
N ASN A 358 -14.23 19.04 20.42
CA ASN A 358 -14.62 19.85 19.26
C ASN A 358 -15.13 18.93 18.12
N ILE A 359 -16.22 18.21 18.42
CA ILE A 359 -16.74 17.18 17.52
C ILE A 359 -17.12 17.77 16.15
N LYS A 360 -16.69 17.08 15.08
CA LYS A 360 -17.00 17.45 13.68
C LYS A 360 -18.51 17.34 13.44
N THR A 361 -19.20 18.48 13.53
CA THR A 361 -20.68 18.57 13.48
C THR A 361 -21.22 19.57 12.47
N GLY A 362 -20.35 20.41 11.89
CA GLY A 362 -20.76 21.42 10.92
C GLY A 362 -21.14 20.84 9.54
N PRO A 363 -21.91 21.57 8.72
CA PRO A 363 -22.15 21.21 7.33
C PRO A 363 -20.83 21.01 6.57
N GLY A 364 -20.69 19.89 5.86
CA GLY A 364 -19.48 19.57 5.10
C GLY A 364 -18.29 19.07 5.94
N CYS A 365 -18.47 18.85 7.26
CA CYS A 365 -17.37 18.37 8.13
C CYS A 365 -16.85 16.96 7.79
N SER A 366 -17.61 16.18 7.01
CA SER A 366 -17.19 14.90 6.42
C SER A 366 -16.68 13.88 7.45
N ILE A 367 -17.25 13.86 8.66
CA ILE A 367 -16.82 12.97 9.76
C ILE A 367 -16.83 11.49 9.34
N GLU A 368 -17.75 11.09 8.48
CA GLU A 368 -17.86 9.74 7.91
C GLU A 368 -16.69 9.35 7.00
N LEU A 369 -15.97 10.34 6.46
CA LEU A 369 -14.79 10.12 5.61
C LEU A 369 -13.47 10.13 6.40
N MET A 370 -13.47 10.53 7.68
CA MET A 370 -12.27 10.76 8.50
C MET A 370 -11.36 9.54 8.71
N LYS A 371 -11.73 8.35 8.22
CA LYS A 371 -10.78 7.24 8.00
C LYS A 371 -9.61 7.61 7.08
N PHE A 372 -9.79 8.60 6.21
CA PHE A 372 -8.75 9.09 5.29
C PHE A 372 -7.73 10.03 5.95
N ASP A 373 -7.91 10.40 7.23
CA ASP A 373 -7.06 11.37 7.92
C ASP A 373 -5.66 10.82 8.30
N MET A 374 -5.42 9.56 7.92
CA MET A 374 -4.14 8.89 7.87
C MET A 374 -3.52 8.87 6.46
N GLY A 375 -4.08 9.59 5.48
CA GLY A 375 -3.61 9.61 4.09
C GLY A 375 -2.14 9.99 3.92
N GLY A 376 -1.62 10.86 4.81
CA GLY A 376 -0.20 11.17 4.87
C GLY A 376 0.65 9.96 5.26
N SER A 377 0.26 9.22 6.31
CA SER A 377 0.94 7.97 6.68
C SER A 377 0.83 6.89 5.62
N ALA A 378 -0.32 6.80 4.92
CA ALA A 378 -0.48 5.88 3.78
C ALA A 378 0.52 6.18 2.66
N ALA A 379 0.71 7.45 2.32
CA ALA A 379 1.70 7.87 1.33
C ALA A 379 3.13 7.54 1.78
N VAL A 380 3.46 7.79 3.05
CA VAL A 380 4.78 7.51 3.63
C VAL A 380 5.09 6.01 3.66
N LEU A 381 4.16 5.16 4.11
CA LEU A 381 4.35 3.72 4.10
C LEU A 381 4.30 3.12 2.68
N GLY A 382 3.50 3.70 1.78
CA GLY A 382 3.53 3.38 0.35
C GLY A 382 4.89 3.69 -0.29
N ALA A 383 5.50 4.83 0.06
CA ALA A 383 6.86 5.17 -0.37
C ALA A 383 7.90 4.18 0.19
N ALA A 384 7.78 3.77 1.46
CA ALA A 384 8.64 2.74 2.04
C ALA A 384 8.54 1.41 1.27
N LYS A 385 7.32 0.99 0.92
CA LYS A 385 7.07 -0.22 0.13
C LYS A 385 7.69 -0.14 -1.27
N ALA A 386 7.56 0.99 -1.96
CA ALA A 386 8.19 1.20 -3.27
C ALA A 386 9.72 1.20 -3.17
N LEU A 387 10.29 1.92 -2.19
CA LEU A 387 11.73 2.02 -2.00
C LEU A 387 12.37 0.68 -1.59
N GLY A 388 11.65 -0.17 -0.85
CA GLY A 388 12.08 -1.53 -0.55
C GLY A 388 12.26 -2.41 -1.79
N GLN A 389 11.50 -2.15 -2.86
CA GLN A 389 11.65 -2.82 -4.16
C GLN A 389 12.73 -2.17 -5.04
N ILE A 390 12.70 -0.84 -5.15
CA ILE A 390 13.59 -0.07 -6.05
C ILE A 390 15.05 -0.09 -5.56
N LYS A 391 15.26 -0.11 -4.23
CA LYS A 391 16.57 -0.12 -3.56
C LYS A 391 17.56 0.94 -4.09
N PRO A 392 17.20 2.24 -4.08
CA PRO A 392 18.09 3.29 -4.57
C PRO A 392 19.37 3.42 -3.72
N ALA A 393 20.50 3.60 -4.39
CA ALA A 393 21.78 3.85 -3.75
C ALA A 393 21.90 5.30 -3.24
N GLY A 394 22.81 5.54 -2.29
CA GLY A 394 23.20 6.89 -1.87
C GLY A 394 22.26 7.58 -0.88
N VAL A 395 21.14 6.97 -0.50
CA VAL A 395 20.13 7.58 0.39
C VAL A 395 19.76 6.69 1.56
N GLU A 396 19.65 7.27 2.75
CA GLU A 396 19.02 6.67 3.94
C GLU A 396 17.70 7.41 4.19
N VAL A 397 16.58 6.69 4.33
CA VAL A 397 15.26 7.30 4.44
C VAL A 397 14.55 6.81 5.69
N HIS A 398 14.15 7.74 6.55
CA HIS A 398 13.36 7.48 7.74
C HIS A 398 11.89 7.74 7.43
N PHE A 399 11.01 6.76 7.66
CA PHE A 399 9.57 6.90 7.51
C PHE A 399 8.95 6.91 8.90
N ILE A 400 8.32 8.02 9.27
CA ILE A 400 7.88 8.29 10.63
C ILE A 400 6.38 8.58 10.65
N VAL A 401 5.64 7.87 11.50
CA VAL A 401 4.21 8.05 11.68
C VAL A 401 3.88 7.97 13.17
N ALA A 402 3.32 9.04 13.73
CA ALA A 402 2.70 9.01 15.05
C ALA A 402 1.24 8.57 14.88
N ALA A 403 0.94 7.28 15.01
CA ALA A 403 -0.38 6.74 14.74
C ALA A 403 -1.26 6.75 16.00
N CYS A 404 -2.46 7.31 15.90
CA CYS A 404 -3.48 7.27 16.96
C CYS A 404 -4.89 7.46 16.36
N GLU A 405 -5.90 7.53 17.21
CA GLU A 405 -7.25 7.98 16.87
C GLU A 405 -7.58 9.19 17.76
N ASN A 406 -8.16 10.23 17.18
CA ASN A 406 -8.72 11.35 17.95
C ASN A 406 -10.20 11.05 18.23
N MET A 407 -10.49 10.75 19.50
CA MET A 407 -11.78 10.23 19.96
C MET A 407 -12.35 11.09 21.10
N ILE A 408 -13.58 10.78 21.51
CA ILE A 408 -14.22 11.38 22.68
C ILE A 408 -14.36 10.31 23.76
N SER A 409 -13.87 10.59 24.96
CA SER A 409 -14.09 9.74 26.13
C SER A 409 -13.79 10.51 27.42
N GLY A 410 -14.06 9.89 28.57
CA GLY A 410 -13.72 10.48 29.88
C GLY A 410 -12.22 10.66 30.13
N THR A 411 -11.35 10.08 29.30
CA THR A 411 -9.89 10.27 29.36
C THR A 411 -9.36 11.23 28.29
N GLY A 412 -10.25 11.83 27.49
CA GLY A 412 -9.86 12.71 26.40
C GLY A 412 -9.33 14.07 26.84
N MET A 413 -8.45 14.63 26.00
CA MET A 413 -7.99 16.01 26.10
C MET A 413 -9.16 16.98 25.92
N ARG A 414 -9.22 18.01 26.77
CA ARG A 414 -10.27 19.04 26.73
C ARG A 414 -9.78 20.29 26.01
N PRO A 415 -10.68 21.07 25.38
CA PRO A 415 -10.36 22.42 24.95
C PRO A 415 -9.97 23.27 26.17
N GLY A 416 -8.89 24.03 26.05
CA GLY A 416 -8.25 24.78 27.13
C GLY A 416 -7.19 23.99 27.91
N ASP A 417 -6.99 22.69 27.65
CA ASP A 417 -5.86 21.97 28.21
C ASP A 417 -4.54 22.53 27.63
N ILE A 418 -3.49 22.59 28.48
CA ILE A 418 -2.14 22.93 28.06
C ILE A 418 -1.31 21.65 28.02
N VAL A 419 -0.86 21.25 26.82
CA VAL A 419 0.02 20.09 26.62
C VAL A 419 1.46 20.52 26.45
N THR A 420 2.42 19.64 26.77
CA THR A 420 3.85 19.89 26.59
C THR A 420 4.42 18.96 25.51
N ALA A 421 4.99 19.52 24.45
CA ALA A 421 5.67 18.77 23.41
C ALA A 421 7.04 18.25 23.88
N SER A 422 7.63 17.29 23.15
CA SER A 422 8.90 16.65 23.52
C SER A 422 10.11 17.61 23.54
N ASN A 423 9.98 18.75 22.87
CA ASN A 423 10.97 19.84 22.91
C ASN A 423 10.76 20.82 24.07
N GLY A 424 9.82 20.55 24.98
CA GLY A 424 9.53 21.39 26.15
C GLY A 424 8.61 22.59 25.88
N LYS A 425 8.20 22.83 24.63
CA LYS A 425 7.21 23.88 24.33
C LYS A 425 5.83 23.47 24.84
N THR A 426 5.14 24.41 25.46
CA THR A 426 3.75 24.27 25.89
C THR A 426 2.80 24.77 24.80
N ILE A 427 1.65 24.11 24.65
CA ILE A 427 0.63 24.43 23.65
C ILE A 427 -0.72 24.47 24.38
N GLU A 428 -1.39 25.61 24.36
CA GLU A 428 -2.80 25.71 24.75
C GLU A 428 -3.66 25.19 23.59
N VAL A 429 -4.50 24.20 23.86
CA VAL A 429 -5.35 23.57 22.85
C VAL A 429 -6.70 24.26 22.83
N GLY A 430 -6.85 25.27 21.96
CA GLY A 430 -8.12 25.99 21.79
C GLY A 430 -9.21 25.14 21.10
N ASP A 431 -8.81 24.22 20.23
CA ASP A 431 -9.71 23.35 19.48
C ASP A 431 -9.10 21.94 19.40
N SER A 432 -9.80 20.90 19.88
CA SER A 432 -9.30 19.52 19.85
C SER A 432 -9.38 18.84 18.48
N SER A 433 -9.94 19.51 17.47
CA SER A 433 -9.94 19.08 16.08
C SER A 433 -8.72 19.58 15.30
N ASP A 434 -7.97 20.53 15.86
CA ASP A 434 -6.71 21.07 15.34
C ASP A 434 -5.55 20.70 16.28
N TYR A 435 -4.59 19.90 15.80
CA TYR A 435 -3.52 19.31 16.62
C TYR A 435 -2.16 19.20 15.93
#